data_AF-A0A0S6ULZ0-F1
#
_entry.id   AF-A0A0S6ULZ0-F1
#
_cell.length_a   1.000
_cell.length_b   1.000
_cell.length_c   1.000
_cell.angle_alpha   90.00
_cell.angle_beta   90.00
_cell.angle_gamma   90.00
#
_symmetry.space_group_name_H-M   'P 1'
#
loop_
_entity.id
_entity.type
_entity.pdbx_description
1 polymer ?
#
loop_
_entity_poly.entity_id
_entity_poly.type
_entity_poly.pdbx_seq_one_letter_code
_entity_poly.pdbx_strand_id
1 'polypeptide(L)'
;MRGLGLPLPGPVLGLLLLLILLMTRDRFSLLARGPLRNDGVETASKGLLAHLSLLFVPAGVGVVQKLDLLASHGIAITLVLALSVVVTLLATVLTFRLVSRLLRQQDAR
;
A
#
# COMPACT_ATOMS: atom_id res chain seq x y z
N MET A 1 -21.14 3.38 9.48
CA MET A 1 -21.57 4.22 8.35
C MET A 1 -20.96 3.63 7.08
N ARG A 2 -21.78 2.94 6.27
CA ARG A 2 -21.45 2.39 4.94
C ARG A 2 -21.45 3.55 3.93
N GLY A 3 -20.49 4.47 4.07
CA GLY A 3 -20.60 5.83 3.52
C GLY A 3 -20.52 5.93 2.00
N LEU A 4 -19.67 5.15 1.35
CA LEU A 4 -19.65 5.00 -0.10
C LEU A 4 -19.49 3.50 -0.36
N GLY A 5 -20.30 2.89 -1.23
CA GLY A 5 -20.30 1.46 -1.56
C GLY A 5 -19.03 0.92 -2.24
N LEU A 6 -17.87 1.48 -1.90
CA LEU A 6 -16.55 1.06 -2.30
C LEU A 6 -16.13 -0.12 -1.40
N PRO A 7 -15.71 -1.27 -1.97
CA PRO A 7 -15.24 -2.45 -1.22
C PRO A 7 -13.84 -2.23 -0.62
N LEU A 8 -13.57 -1.02 -0.14
CA LEU A 8 -12.27 -0.58 0.36
C LEU A 8 -12.32 -0.47 1.89
N PRO A 9 -11.37 -1.10 2.60
CA PRO A 9 -11.27 -0.96 4.05
C PRO A 9 -11.16 0.52 4.44
N GLY A 10 -11.91 0.94 5.48
CA GLY A 10 -11.88 2.30 6.00
C GLY A 10 -10.47 2.89 6.21
N PRO A 11 -9.48 2.12 6.71
CA PRO A 11 -8.10 2.60 6.84
C PRO A 11 -7.44 3.03 5.52
N VAL A 12 -7.71 2.32 4.42
CA VAL A 12 -7.12 2.62 3.10
C VAL A 12 -7.70 3.91 2.54
N LEU A 13 -9.01 4.11 2.69
CA LEU A 13 -9.67 5.36 2.31
C LEU A 13 -9.17 6.55 3.13
N GLY A 14 -8.96 6.37 4.44
CA GLY A 14 -8.36 7.39 5.30
C GLY A 14 -6.94 7.76 4.87
N LEU A 15 -6.12 6.77 4.51
CA LEU A 15 -4.77 6.99 4.00
C LEU A 15 -4.77 7.77 2.68
N LEU A 16 -5.64 7.41 1.73
CA LEU A 16 -5.76 8.11 0.46
C LEU A 16 -6.20 9.56 0.65
N LEU A 17 -7.21 9.79 1.50
CA LEU A 17 -7.65 11.15 1.84
C LEU A 17 -6.54 11.95 2.52
N LEU A 18 -5.82 11.36 3.46
CA LEU A 18 -4.68 12.02 4.13
C LEU A 18 -3.57 12.35 3.14
N LEU A 19 -3.26 11.44 2.21
CA LEU A 19 -2.27 11.67 1.15
C LEU A 19 -2.66 12.83 0.24
N ILE A 20 -3.92 12.84 -0.25
CA ILE A 20 -4.45 13.93 -1.08
C ILE A 20 -4.39 15.25 -0.32
N LEU A 21 -4.76 15.23 0.96
CA LEU A 21 -4.72 16.40 1.84
C LEU A 21 -3.29 16.91 2.02
N LEU A 22 -2.30 16.01 2.16
CA LEU A 22 -0.88 16.38 2.29
C LEU A 22 -0.33 16.97 0.98
N MET A 23 -0.63 16.36 -0.17
CA MET A 23 -0.22 16.86 -1.49
C MET A 23 -0.84 18.22 -1.82
N THR A 24 -2.09 18.44 -1.41
CA THR A 24 -2.79 19.71 -1.66
C THR A 24 -2.49 20.78 -0.60
N ARG A 25 -1.89 20.43 0.54
CA ARG A 25 -1.54 21.38 1.61
C ARG A 25 -0.63 22.51 1.10
N ASP A 26 0.36 22.18 0.27
CA ASP A 26 1.35 23.16 -0.20
C ASP A 26 0.76 24.04 -1.32
N ARG A 27 -0.34 23.62 -1.93
CA ARG A 27 -1.07 24.37 -2.98
C ARG A 27 -2.18 25.26 -2.41
N PHE A 28 -2.82 24.87 -1.31
CA PHE A 28 -3.90 25.63 -0.67
C PHE A 28 -3.44 26.24 0.65
N SER A 29 -3.14 27.55 0.63
CA SER A 29 -2.74 28.33 1.82
C SER A 29 -3.73 28.23 3.00
N LEU A 30 -5.01 27.95 2.72
CA LEU A 30 -6.05 27.72 3.74
C LEU A 30 -5.85 26.42 4.54
N LEU A 31 -5.27 25.38 3.92
CA LEU A 31 -4.97 24.10 4.57
C LEU A 31 -3.62 24.13 5.31
N ALA A 32 -2.81 25.19 5.11
CA ALA A 32 -1.54 25.39 5.79
C ALA A 32 -1.69 25.83 7.26
N ARG A 33 -2.91 26.12 7.72
CA ARG A 33 -3.21 26.45 9.13
C ARG A 33 -3.84 25.25 9.81
N GLY A 34 -3.11 24.61 10.72
CA GLY A 34 -3.63 23.50 11.54
C GLY A 34 -2.57 22.47 11.92
N PRO A 35 -2.98 21.30 12.46
CA PRO A 35 -2.08 20.25 12.95
C PRO A 35 -1.18 19.62 11.86
N LEU A 36 -1.38 19.99 10.58
CA LEU A 36 -0.61 19.51 9.43
C LEU A 36 0.76 20.20 9.24
N ARG A 37 1.04 21.31 9.96
CA ARG A 37 2.26 22.12 9.74
C ARG A 37 3.37 21.94 10.79
N ASN A 38 3.02 21.55 12.02
CA ASN A 38 3.95 21.47 13.17
C ASN A 38 4.16 20.02 13.62
N ASP A 39 4.67 19.16 12.74
CA ASP A 39 4.96 17.74 13.03
C ASP A 39 3.79 16.95 13.62
N GLY A 40 2.55 17.43 13.51
CA GLY A 40 1.39 16.79 14.12
C GLY A 40 1.07 15.45 13.46
N VAL A 41 1.26 15.37 12.14
CA VAL A 41 1.17 14.10 11.39
C VAL A 41 2.28 13.15 11.81
N GLU A 42 3.51 13.64 12.01
CA GLU A 42 4.64 12.81 12.46
C GLU A 42 4.42 12.29 13.88
N THR A 43 3.94 13.14 14.79
CA THR A 43 3.65 12.78 16.19
C THR A 43 2.52 11.76 16.26
N ALA A 44 1.43 11.98 15.53
CA ALA A 44 0.34 11.02 15.42
C ALA A 44 0.82 9.70 14.80
N SER A 45 1.65 9.76 13.74
CA SER A 45 2.23 8.57 13.11
C SER A 45 3.14 7.82 14.08
N LYS A 46 3.97 8.50 14.89
CA LYS A 46 4.80 7.86 15.94
C LYS A 46 3.94 7.17 16.99
N GLY A 47 2.84 7.79 17.44
CA GLY A 47 1.89 7.17 18.37
C GLY A 47 1.19 5.94 17.79
N LEU A 48 0.75 6.02 16.53
CA LEU A 48 0.19 4.85 15.82
C LEU A 48 1.25 3.77 15.58
N LEU A 49 2.49 4.17 15.29
CA LEU A 49 3.61 3.26 15.05
C LEU A 49 3.95 2.46 16.31
N ALA A 50 3.97 3.14 17.46
CA ALA A 50 4.16 2.54 18.78
C ALA A 50 3.08 1.52 19.16
N HIS A 51 1.89 1.61 18.54
CA HIS A 51 0.75 0.73 18.81
C HIS A 51 0.29 -0.06 17.57
N LEU A 52 1.14 -0.21 16.55
CA LEU A 52 0.77 -0.89 15.29
C LEU A 52 0.25 -2.30 15.51
N SER A 53 0.71 -3.00 16.56
CA SER A 53 0.20 -4.33 16.93
C SER A 53 -1.32 -4.34 17.04
N LEU A 54 -1.93 -3.29 17.62
CA LEU A 54 -3.39 -3.16 17.73
C LEU A 54 -4.06 -2.88 16.37
N LEU A 55 -3.37 -2.25 15.43
CA LEU A 55 -3.88 -1.96 14.08
C LEU A 55 -3.77 -3.17 13.14
N PHE A 56 -2.83 -4.09 13.42
CA PHE A 56 -2.69 -5.34 12.67
C PHE A 56 -3.70 -6.41 13.10
N VAL A 57 -4.17 -6.40 14.35
CA VAL A 57 -5.18 -7.38 14.82
C VAL A 57 -6.46 -7.32 13.98
N PRO A 58 -7.12 -6.17 13.76
CA PRO A 58 -8.31 -6.05 12.90
C PRO A 58 -8.11 -6.57 11.47
N ALA A 59 -6.94 -6.28 10.88
CA ALA A 59 -6.60 -6.74 9.54
C ALA A 59 -6.41 -8.27 9.51
N GLY A 60 -5.75 -8.82 10.52
CA GLY A 60 -5.53 -10.27 10.67
C GLY A 60 -6.83 -11.03 10.93
N VAL A 61 -7.68 -10.56 11.85
CA VAL A 61 -8.94 -11.26 12.18
C VAL A 61 -9.91 -11.32 11.00
N GLY A 62 -9.87 -10.34 10.09
CA GLY A 62 -10.67 -10.37 8.86
C GLY A 62 -10.29 -11.52 7.91
N VAL A 63 -9.00 -11.83 7.82
CA VAL A 63 -8.50 -12.99 7.05
C VAL A 63 -8.85 -14.28 7.78
N VAL A 64 -8.72 -14.28 9.11
CA VAL A 64 -9.03 -15.44 9.96
C VAL A 64 -10.51 -15.86 9.87
N GLN A 65 -11.44 -14.91 9.68
CA GLN A 65 -12.86 -15.23 9.46
C GLN A 65 -13.14 -16.00 8.17
N LYS A 66 -12.18 -16.06 7.23
CA LYS A 66 -12.28 -16.83 5.98
C LYS A 66 -11.31 -18.02 5.98
N LEU A 67 -10.91 -18.52 7.16
CA LEU A 67 -9.99 -19.65 7.28
C LEU A 67 -10.52 -20.95 6.67
N ASP A 68 -11.82 -21.23 6.72
CA ASP A 68 -12.35 -22.47 6.12
C ASP A 68 -12.13 -22.51 4.59
N LEU A 69 -12.26 -21.35 3.94
CA LEU A 69 -11.92 -21.21 2.52
C LEU A 69 -10.41 -21.32 2.29
N LEU A 70 -9.61 -20.72 3.18
CA LEU A 70 -8.15 -20.79 3.12
C LEU A 70 -7.63 -22.21 3.39
N ALA A 71 -8.28 -22.99 4.25
CA ALA A 71 -7.91 -24.36 4.57
C ALA A 71 -8.27 -25.32 3.43
N SER A 72 -9.45 -25.15 2.85
CA SER A 72 -9.89 -25.98 1.70
C SER A 72 -9.10 -25.70 0.42
N HIS A 73 -8.65 -24.45 0.19
CA HIS A 73 -7.94 -24.05 -1.03
C HIS A 73 -6.48 -23.61 -0.78
N GLY A 74 -5.93 -23.88 0.41
CA GLY A 74 -4.64 -23.35 0.84
C GLY A 74 -3.51 -23.73 -0.09
N ILE A 75 -3.49 -24.98 -0.56
CA ILE A 75 -2.49 -25.48 -1.51
C ILE A 75 -2.55 -24.70 -2.83
N ALA A 76 -3.75 -24.48 -3.37
CA ALA A 76 -3.94 -23.73 -4.60
C ALA A 76 -3.50 -22.26 -4.43
N ILE A 77 -3.83 -21.64 -3.30
CA ILE A 77 -3.44 -20.26 -2.99
C ILE A 77 -1.92 -20.15 -2.86
N THR A 78 -1.26 -21.06 -2.14
CA THR A 78 0.21 -21.07 -2.01
C THR A 78 0.89 -21.24 -3.36
N LEU A 79 0.42 -22.16 -4.20
CA LEU A 79 0.97 -22.37 -5.54
C LEU A 79 0.84 -21.12 -6.41
N VAL A 80 -0.33 -20.49 -6.43
CA VAL A 80 -0.57 -19.26 -7.21
C VAL A 80 0.29 -18.11 -6.70
N LEU A 81 0.42 -17.95 -5.38
CA LEU A 81 1.29 -16.93 -4.78
C LEU A 81 2.75 -17.14 -5.15
N ALA A 82 3.27 -18.37 -5.02
CA ALA A 82 4.64 -18.70 -5.37
C ALA A 82 4.90 -18.43 -6.87
N LEU A 83 4.00 -18.88 -7.73
CA LEU A 83 4.10 -18.65 -9.17
C LEU A 83 4.05 -17.15 -9.51
N SER A 84 3.16 -16.38 -8.87
CA SER A 84 3.06 -14.93 -9.06
C SER A 84 4.35 -14.22 -8.68
N VAL A 85 4.99 -14.61 -7.58
CA VAL A 85 6.28 -14.05 -7.15
C VAL A 85 7.34 -14.33 -8.21
N VAL A 86 7.47 -15.57 -8.67
CA VAL A 86 8.42 -15.95 -9.73
C VAL A 86 8.18 -15.17 -11.02
N VAL A 87 6.92 -15.07 -11.47
CA VAL A 87 6.56 -14.33 -12.68
C VAL A 87 6.87 -12.84 -12.53
N THR A 88 6.59 -12.24 -11.38
CA THR A 88 6.89 -10.82 -11.10
C THR A 88 8.40 -10.57 -11.12
N LEU A 89 9.20 -11.47 -10.52
CA LEU A 89 10.66 -11.40 -10.56
C LEU A 89 11.19 -11.51 -11.99
N LEU A 90 10.70 -12.46 -12.78
CA LEU A 90 11.08 -12.62 -14.18
C LEU A 90 10.71 -11.38 -15.01
N ALA A 91 9.50 -10.85 -14.84
CA ALA A 91 9.05 -9.64 -15.52
C ALA A 91 9.93 -8.43 -15.17
N THR A 92 10.29 -8.27 -13.90
CA THR A 92 11.21 -7.22 -13.44
C THR A 92 12.57 -7.35 -14.09
N VAL A 93 13.17 -8.55 -14.09
CA VAL A 93 14.49 -8.82 -14.71
C VAL A 93 14.45 -8.59 -16.22
N LEU A 94 13.41 -9.05 -16.91
CA LEU A 94 13.23 -8.86 -18.35
C LEU A 94 13.12 -7.38 -18.69
N THR A 95 12.31 -6.63 -17.93
CA THR A 95 12.15 -5.18 -18.10
C THR A 95 13.48 -4.47 -17.92
N PHE A 96 14.20 -4.79 -16.84
CA PHE A 96 15.51 -4.20 -16.57
C PHE A 96 16.53 -4.51 -17.67
N ARG A 97 16.54 -5.74 -18.19
CA ARG A 97 17.41 -6.15 -19.29
C ARG A 97 17.08 -5.43 -20.59
N LEU A 98 15.79 -5.23 -20.89
CA LEU A 98 15.33 -4.50 -22.07
C LEU A 98 15.75 -3.02 -22.00
N VAL A 99 15.48 -2.37 -20.87
CA VAL A 99 15.84 -0.98 -20.63
C VAL A 99 17.36 -0.79 -20.68
N SER A 100 18.13 -1.69 -20.05
CA SER A 100 19.60 -1.65 -20.11
C SER A 100 20.13 -1.80 -21.54
N ARG A 101 19.53 -2.67 -22.37
CA ARG A 101 19.90 -2.81 -23.78
C ARG A 101 19.59 -1.55 -24.60
N LEU A 102 18.45 -0.91 -24.37
CA LEU A 102 18.06 0.33 -25.05
C LEU A 102 18.98 1.49 -24.67
N LEU A 103 19.32 1.63 -23.40
CA LEU A 103 20.26 2.65 -22.91
C LEU A 103 21.67 2.45 -23.50
N ARG A 104 22.15 1.20 -23.56
CA ARG A 104 23.47 0.87 -24.13
C ARG A 104 23.58 1.13 -25.64
N GLN A 105 22.45 1.18 -26.35
CA GLN A 105 22.41 1.59 -27.76
C GLN A 105 22.43 3.12 -27.95
N GLN A 106 22.07 3.89 -26.91
CA GLN A 106 22.12 5.35 -26.94
C GLN A 106 23.53 5.88 -26.67
N ASP A 107 24.31 5.26 -25.78
CA ASP A 107 25.70 5.64 -25.53
C ASP A 107 26.66 5.34 -26.69
N ALA A 108 26.23 4.52 -27.66
CA ALA A 108 27.01 4.15 -28.86
C ALA A 108 26.63 4.97 -30.12
N ARG A 109 25.75 5.97 -29.98
CA ARG A 109 25.43 6.97 -31.02
C ARG A 109 25.96 8.33 -30.62
#